data_AF-A0A382EAY4-F1
#
_entry.id   AF-A0A382EAY4-F1
#
_cell.length_a   1.000
_cell.length_b   1.000
_cell.length_c   1.000
_cell.angle_alpha   90.00
_cell.angle_beta   90.00
_cell.angle_gamma   90.00
#
_symmetry.space_group_name_H-M   'P 1'
#
loop_
_entity.id
_entity.type
_entity.pdbx_description
1 polymer ?
#
loop_
_entity_poly.entity_id
_entity_poly.type
_entity_poly.pdbx_seq_one_letter_code
_entity_poly.pdbx_strand_id
1 'polypeptide(L)' 'MSDVMEKLVSLCKRKGFIFQSSEIYGGLNGCWDYGPLGVELLRNIK' A
#
# COMPACT_ATOMS: atom_id res chain seq x y z
N MET A 1 -3.78 -15.61 -15.70
CA MET A 1 -4.09 -14.21 -16.02
C MET A 1 -3.85 -13.43 -14.74
N SER A 2 -2.73 -12.70 -14.62
CA SER A 2 -2.45 -11.92 -13.41
C SER A 2 -3.54 -10.86 -13.23
N ASP A 3 -4.24 -10.87 -12.10
CA ASP A 3 -5.27 -9.89 -11.83
C ASP A 3 -4.63 -8.49 -11.75
N VAL A 4 -5.29 -7.49 -12.35
CA VAL A 4 -4.79 -6.09 -12.36
C VAL A 4 -4.65 -5.58 -10.93
N MET A 5 -5.55 -6.01 -10.04
CA MET A 5 -5.50 -5.69 -8.63
C MET A 5 -4.22 -6.22 -7.96
N GLU A 6 -3.87 -7.49 -8.18
CA GLU A 6 -2.65 -8.09 -7.62
C GLU A 6 -1.38 -7.36 -8.09
N LYS A 7 -1.34 -6.95 -9.35
CA LYS A 7 -0.23 -6.15 -9.90
C LYS A 7 -0.11 -4.80 -9.22
N LEU A 8 -1.23 -4.12 -8.97
CA LEU A 8 -1.29 -2.85 -8.27
C LEU A 8 -0.80 -2.98 -6.82
N VAL A 9 -1.31 -3.98 -6.09
CA VAL A 9 -0.90 -4.25 -4.71
C VAL A 9 0.60 -4.56 -4.64
N SER A 10 1.12 -5.39 -5.54
CA SER A 10 2.55 -5.69 -5.63
C SER A 10 3.41 -4.45 -5.91
N LEU A 11 2.96 -3.57 -6.80
CA LEU A 11 3.64 -2.31 -7.09
C LEU A 11 3.66 -1.38 -5.88
N CYS A 12 2.50 -1.19 -5.24
CA CYS A 12 2.35 -0.33 -4.07
C CYS A 12 3.26 -0.76 -2.92
N LYS A 13 3.33 -2.06 -2.64
CA LYS A 13 4.21 -2.61 -1.59
C LYS A 13 5.69 -2.46 -1.95
N ARG A 14 6.08 -2.80 -3.19
CA ARG A 14 7.50 -2.75 -3.63
C ARG A 14 8.05 -1.32 -3.73
N LYS A 15 7.20 -0.35 -4.06
CA LYS A 15 7.61 1.05 -4.22
C LYS A 15 7.36 1.90 -2.97
N GLY A 16 6.77 1.34 -1.92
CA GLY A 16 6.52 2.05 -0.68
C GLY A 16 5.43 3.11 -0.77
N PHE A 17 4.34 2.80 -1.50
CA PHE A 17 3.13 3.60 -1.50
C PHE A 17 2.21 3.21 -0.34
N ILE A 18 1.85 1.94 -0.24
CA ILE A 18 0.87 1.43 0.73
C ILE A 18 1.37 0.10 1.29
N PHE A 19 1.23 -0.07 2.59
CA PHE A 19 1.56 -1.29 3.33
C PHE A 19 0.33 -1.79 4.11
N GLN A 20 0.29 -3.09 4.38
CA GLN A 20 -0.71 -3.65 5.28
C GLN A 20 -0.40 -3.17 6.70
N SER A 21 -1.39 -2.59 7.39
CA SER A 21 -1.15 -2.16 8.76
C SER A 21 -0.91 -3.36 9.66
N SER A 22 0.03 -3.24 10.61
CA SER A 22 0.45 -4.34 11.50
C SER A 22 0.92 -5.60 10.76
N GLU A 23 1.54 -5.47 9.58
CA GLU A 23 2.01 -6.62 8.78
C GLU A 23 2.89 -7.59 9.59
N ILE A 24 3.79 -7.07 10.43
CA ILE A 24 4.68 -7.87 11.29
C ILE A 24 3.95 -8.70 12.36
N TYR A 25 2.70 -8.36 12.66
CA TYR A 25 1.84 -9.03 13.64
C TYR A 25 0.69 -9.82 13.00
N GLY A 26 0.78 -10.11 11.69
CA GLY A 26 -0.25 -10.87 10.95
C GLY A 26 -1.25 -10.01 10.20
N GLY A 27 -1.09 -8.68 10.23
CA GLY A 27 -1.92 -7.74 9.47
C GLY A 27 -3.28 -7.46 10.13
N LEU A 28 -3.69 -6.20 10.10
CA LEU A 28 -5.04 -5.79 10.50
C LEU A 28 -5.90 -5.60 9.24
N ASN A 29 -6.95 -6.42 9.10
CA ASN A 29 -7.88 -6.29 7.97
C ASN A 29 -8.62 -4.94 8.02
N GLY A 30 -8.65 -4.25 6.87
CA GLY A 30 -9.31 -2.95 6.76
C GLY A 30 -8.46 -1.75 7.17
N CYS A 31 -7.20 -1.95 7.57
CA CYS A 31 -6.26 -0.87 7.91
C CYS A 31 -5.00 -0.93 7.06
N TRP A 32 -4.58 0.22 6.54
CA TRP A 32 -3.41 0.38 5.68
C TRP A 32 -2.57 1.57 6.09
N ASP A 33 -1.26 1.41 6.00
CA ASP A 33 -0.29 2.44 6.32
C ASP A 33 0.30 3.01 5.02
N TYR A 34 0.34 4.34 4.91
CA TYR A 34 0.95 5.00 3.76
C TYR A 34 2.47 5.08 3.93
N GLY A 35 3.19 4.58 2.94
CA GLY A 35 4.65 4.70 2.88
C GLY A 35 5.11 6.09 2.41
N PRO A 36 6.44 6.32 2.33
CA PRO A 36 6.99 7.63 2.00
C PRO A 36 6.43 8.23 0.69
N LEU A 37 6.36 7.44 -0.39
CA LEU A 37 5.81 7.89 -1.67
C LEU A 37 4.28 7.99 -1.64
N GLY A 38 3.61 7.17 -0.82
CA GLY A 38 2.16 7.20 -0.66
C GLY A 38 1.67 8.48 0.02
N VAL A 39 2.40 8.93 1.04
CA VAL A 39 2.08 10.19 1.74
C VAL A 39 2.26 11.39 0.82
N GLU A 40 3.35 11.44 0.04
CA GLU A 40 3.56 12.52 -0.94
C GLU A 40 2.48 12.52 -2.02
N LEU A 41 2.07 11.34 -2.52
CA LEU A 41 0.97 11.23 -3.47
C LEU A 41 -0.35 11.76 -2.87
N LEU A 42 -0.68 11.35 -1.63
CA LEU A 42 -1.89 11.78 -0.94
C LEU A 42 -1.91 13.31 -0.74
N ARG A 43 -0.76 13.90 -0.37
CA ARG A 43 -0.62 15.35 -0.19
C ARG A 43 -0.82 16.13 -1.50
N ASN A 44 -0.37 15.58 -2.62
CA ASN A 44 -0.49 16.23 -3.93
C ASN A 44 -1.88 16.09 -4.56
N ILE A 45 -2.66 15.09 -4.16
CA ILE A 45 -4.04 14.88 -4.65
C ILE A 45 -5.08 15.69 -3.85
N LYS A 46 -4.78 15.98 -2.58
CA LYS A 46 -5.65 16.72 -1.68
C LYS A 46 -5.78 18.19 -2.08
#